data_AF-A0AA85F286-F1
#
_entry.id   AF-A0AA85F286-F1
#
_cell.length_a   1.000
_cell.length_b   1.000
_cell.length_c   1.000
_cell.angle_alpha   90.00
_cell.angle_beta   90.00
_cell.angle_gamma   90.00
#
_symmetry.space_group_name_H-M   'P 1'
#
loop_
_entity.id
_entity.type
_entity.pdbx_description
1 polymer ?
#
loop_
_entity_poly.entity_id
_entity_poly.type
_entity_poly.pdbx_seq_one_letter_code
_entity_poly.pdbx_strand_id
1 'polypeptide(L)' 'MGLTKASFIFGEMLKDDPRGIVINSCCPGFVDTDMTDHKGVKTTDEGADTPFYLATLPLGSKKPTNQFVYERRVVKWSK' A
#
# COMPACT_ATOMS: atom_id res chain seq x y z
N MET A 1 -3.75 8.42 10.07
CA MET A 1 -4.66 9.30 9.29
C MET A 1 -3.97 10.10 8.18
N GLY A 2 -2.84 10.78 8.44
CA GLY A 2 -2.19 11.66 7.45
C GLY A 2 -1.61 10.95 6.21
N LEU A 3 -0.86 9.86 6.42
CA LEU A 3 -0.15 9.13 5.34
C LEU A 3 -1.09 8.57 4.27
N THR A 4 -2.19 7.93 4.67
CA THR A 4 -3.20 7.42 3.75
C THR A 4 -3.84 8.56 2.93
N LYS A 5 -4.17 9.69 3.56
CA LYS A 5 -4.71 10.84 2.82
C LYS A 5 -3.72 11.49 1.86
N ALA A 6 -2.44 11.54 2.20
CA ALA A 6 -1.39 12.00 1.29
C ALA A 6 -1.33 11.14 0.03
N SER A 7 -1.41 9.80 0.17
CA SER A 7 -1.43 8.90 -1.00
C SER A 7 -2.59 9.18 -1.95
N PHE A 8 -3.77 9.56 -1.42
CA PHE A 8 -4.94 9.88 -2.24
C PHE A 8 -4.75 11.21 -2.99
N ILE A 9 -4.20 12.23 -2.31
CA ILE A 9 -3.93 13.53 -2.94
C ILE A 9 -2.90 13.35 -4.06
N PHE A 10 -1.79 12.66 -3.79
CA PHE A 10 -0.74 12.48 -4.79
C PHE A 10 -1.18 11.64 -5.98
N GLY A 11 -1.92 10.55 -5.77
CA GLY A 11 -2.39 9.77 -6.92
C GLY A 11 -3.52 10.48 -7.69
N GLU A 12 -4.30 11.38 -7.08
CA GLU A 12 -5.17 12.30 -7.85
C GLU A 12 -4.36 13.31 -8.66
N MET A 13 -3.28 13.86 -8.11
CA MET A 13 -2.39 14.80 -8.83
C MET A 13 -1.70 14.13 -10.04
N LEU A 14 -1.43 12.83 -9.97
CA LEU A 14 -0.71 12.08 -11.01
C LEU A 14 -1.62 11.22 -11.89
N LYS A 15 -2.94 11.34 -11.77
CA LYS A 15 -3.91 10.48 -12.49
C LYS A 15 -3.75 10.51 -14.02
N ASP A 16 -3.33 11.66 -14.55
CA ASP A 16 -3.15 11.93 -15.98
C ASP A 16 -1.65 11.96 -16.38
N ASP A 17 -0.76 11.55 -15.48
CA ASP A 17 0.67 11.50 -15.77
C ASP A 17 0.94 10.47 -16.89
N PRO A 18 1.64 10.86 -17.98
CA PRO A 18 1.88 9.98 -19.13
C PRO A 18 2.70 8.73 -18.77
N ARG A 19 3.38 8.71 -17.62
CA ARG A 19 4.13 7.55 -17.13
C ARG A 19 3.22 6.48 -16.50
N GLY A 20 1.95 6.78 -16.27
CA GLY A 20 1.00 5.81 -15.69
C GLY A 20 1.28 5.48 -14.22
N ILE A 21 1.69 6.47 -13.43
CA ILE A 21 2.05 6.28 -12.02
C ILE A 21 0.79 5.99 -11.19
N VAL A 22 0.85 4.95 -10.37
CA VAL A 22 -0.17 4.63 -9.36
C VAL A 22 0.41 4.80 -7.96
N ILE A 23 -0.39 5.35 -7.06
CA ILE A 23 0.00 5.57 -5.66
C ILE A 23 -1.06 4.95 -4.76
N ASN A 24 -0.63 4.15 -3.80
CA ASN A 24 -1.47 3.55 -2.78
C ASN A 24 -0.76 3.63 -1.42
N SER A 25 -1.54 3.56 -0.35
CA SER A 25 -1.00 3.23 0.97
C SER A 25 -1.30 1.78 1.29
N CYS A 26 -0.44 1.15 2.08
CA CYS A 26 -0.68 -0.20 2.55
C CYS A 26 -0.25 -0.38 4.01
N CYS A 27 -0.67 -1.48 4.60
CA CYS A 27 -0.18 -1.95 5.89
C CYS A 27 0.42 -3.36 5.72
N PRO A 28 1.67 -3.61 6.18
CA PRO A 28 2.26 -4.95 6.15
C PRO A 28 1.65 -5.89 7.22
N GLY A 29 0.91 -5.33 8.18
CA GLY A 29 0.42 -6.03 9.36
C GLY A 29 1.40 -5.93 10.53
N PHE A 30 1.24 -6.80 11.53
CA PHE A 30 2.09 -6.83 12.71
C PHE A 30 3.26 -7.82 12.50
N VAL A 31 4.38 -7.28 12.01
CA VAL A 31 5.54 -8.04 11.52
C VAL A 31 6.64 -8.12 12.57
N ASP A 32 7.29 -9.28 12.70
CA ASP A 32 8.45 -9.54 13.54
C ASP A 32 9.66 -8.76 12.99
N THR A 33 9.96 -7.62 13.63
CA THR A 33 11.06 -6.71 13.30
C THR A 33 11.50 -5.97 14.56
N ASP A 34 12.62 -5.25 14.49
CA ASP A 34 13.10 -4.36 15.56
C ASP A 34 12.04 -3.33 16.00
N MET A 35 11.21 -2.84 15.07
CA MET A 35 10.13 -1.88 15.37
C MET A 35 9.06 -2.47 16.31
N THR A 36 8.88 -3.79 16.32
CA THR A 36 7.85 -4.49 17.11
C THR A 36 8.44 -5.29 18.27
N ASP A 37 9.70 -5.05 18.63
CA ASP A 37 10.47 -5.85 19.61
C ASP A 37 10.41 -7.36 19.33
N HIS A 38 10.40 -7.77 18.06
CA HIS A 38 10.23 -9.17 17.66
C HIS A 38 8.96 -9.86 18.21
N LYS A 39 7.88 -9.09 18.46
CA LYS A 39 6.59 -9.63 18.93
C LYS A 39 5.53 -9.75 17.83
N GLY A 40 5.90 -9.43 16.59
CA GLY A 40 5.00 -9.53 15.44
C GLY A 40 4.52 -10.96 15.21
N VAL A 41 3.28 -11.11 14.77
CA VAL A 41 2.70 -12.43 14.43
C VAL A 41 3.04 -12.88 13.01
N LYS A 42 3.52 -11.97 12.17
CA LYS A 42 3.94 -12.24 10.80
C LYS A 42 5.46 -12.24 10.68
N THR A 43 5.99 -13.12 9.85
CA THR A 43 7.36 -13.05 9.36
C THR A 43 7.57 -11.86 8.42
N THR A 44 8.83 -11.49 8.17
CA THR A 44 9.18 -10.41 7.23
C THR A 44 8.64 -10.68 5.82
N ASP A 45 8.71 -11.93 5.36
CA ASP A 45 8.21 -12.31 4.03
C ASP A 45 6.68 -12.18 3.93
N GLU A 46 5.95 -12.60 4.96
CA GLU A 46 4.48 -12.42 5.03
C GLU A 46 4.10 -10.94 5.13
N GLY A 47 4.91 -10.12 5.81
CA GLY A 47 4.72 -8.68 5.88
C GLY A 47 4.98 -7.98 4.54
N ALA A 48 5.95 -8.47 3.76
CA ALA A 48 6.33 -7.94 2.46
C ALA A 48 5.32 -8.24 1.34
N ASP A 49 4.42 -9.21 1.56
CA ASP A 49 3.45 -9.68 0.57
C ASP A 49 2.62 -8.56 -0.08
N THR A 50 1.97 -7.71 0.74
CA THR A 50 1.13 -6.62 0.23
C THR A 50 1.93 -5.47 -0.40
N PRO A 51 3.02 -4.98 0.21
CA PRO A 51 3.91 -4.02 -0.44
C PRO A 51 4.47 -4.52 -1.78
N PHE A 52 4.89 -5.79 -1.85
CA PHE A 52 5.41 -6.40 -3.07
C PHE A 52 4.33 -6.47 -4.15
N TYR A 53 3.13 -6.95 -3.80
CA TYR A 53 1.97 -6.97 -4.70
C TYR A 53 1.68 -5.59 -5.34
N LEU A 54 1.77 -4.51 -4.55
CA LEU A 54 1.57 -3.14 -5.06
C LEU A 54 2.73 -2.64 -5.93
N ALA A 55 3.96 -3.04 -5.61
CA ALA A 55 5.14 -2.66 -6.37
C ALA A 55 5.21 -3.39 -7.73
N THR A 56 4.65 -4.60 -7.82
CA THR A 56 4.68 -5.44 -9.02
C THR A 56 3.35 -5.47 -9.78
N LEU A 57 2.54 -4.40 -9.70
CA LEU A 57 1.33 -4.31 -10.51
C LEU A 57 1.69 -4.38 -12.01
N PRO A 58 0.85 -5.02 -12.84
CA PRO A 58 1.09 -5.10 -14.27
C PRO A 58 1.33 -3.72 -14.88
N LEU A 59 2.24 -3.63 -15.84
CA LEU A 59 2.50 -2.37 -16.56
C LEU A 59 1.21 -1.83 -17.18
N GLY A 60 0.93 -0.55 -16.97
CA GLY A 60 -0.30 0.10 -17.40
C GLY A 60 -1.52 -0.18 -16.51
N SER A 61 -1.39 -0.94 -15.43
CA SER A 61 -2.46 -1.10 -14.46
C SER A 61 -2.77 0.24 -13.78
N LYS A 62 -4.04 0.67 -13.88
CA LYS A 62 -4.55 1.86 -13.18
C LYS A 62 -5.19 1.52 -11.83
N LYS A 63 -5.19 0.23 -11.43
CA LYS A 63 -5.87 -0.25 -10.21
C LYS A 63 -5.03 -1.29 -9.45
N PRO A 64 -4.99 -1.24 -8.11
CA PRO A 64 -5.56 -0.18 -7.27
C PRO A 64 -4.80 1.15 -7.43
N THR A 65 -5.51 2.28 -7.30
CA THR A 65 -4.92 3.62 -7.18
C THR A 65 -5.75 4.42 -6.17
N ASN A 66 -5.09 5.29 -5.39
CA ASN A 66 -5.72 6.08 -4.33
C ASN A 66 -6.44 5.22 -3.29
N GLN A 67 -5.91 4.04 -2.98
CA GLN A 67 -6.49 3.12 -2.02
C GLN A 67 -5.59 2.88 -0.80
N PHE A 68 -6.22 2.42 0.28
CA PHE A 68 -5.54 1.76 1.38
C PHE A 68 -5.68 0.24 1.21
N VAL A 69 -4.57 -0.48 1.22
CA VAL A 69 -4.52 -1.92 0.91
C VAL A 69 -3.95 -2.71 2.09
N TYR A 70 -4.63 -3.78 2.46
CA TYR A 70 -4.23 -4.70 3.53
C TYR A 70 -4.58 -6.13 3.10
N GLU A 71 -3.66 -7.07 3.27
CA GLU A 71 -3.82 -8.46 2.81
C GLU A 71 -4.21 -8.55 1.32
N ARG A 72 -3.55 -7.75 0.47
CA ARG A 72 -3.86 -7.58 -0.97
C ARG A 72 -5.31 -7.14 -1.28
N ARG A 73 -6.06 -6.67 -0.28
CA ARG A 73 -7.45 -6.22 -0.44
C ARG A 73 -7.55 -4.72 -0.20
N VAL A 74 -8.38 -4.06 -1.00
CA VAL A 74 -8.75 -2.67 -0.75
C VAL A 74 -9.62 -2.62 0.49
N VAL A 75 -9.13 -1.95 1.53
CA VAL A 75 -9.88 -1.72 2.76
C VAL A 75 -10.51 -0.34 2.67
N LYS A 76 -11.82 -0.27 2.91
CA LYS A 76 -12.53 1.00 2.94
C LYS A 76 -11.91 1.88 4.02
N TRP A 77 -11.28 2.97 3.58
CA TRP A 77 -10.78 3.98 4.49
C TRP A 77 -11.97 4.76 5.08
N SER A 78 -12.39 4.42 6.31
CA SER A 78 -13.36 5.22 7.05
C SER A 78 -12.66 6.41 7.70
N LYS A 79 -13.27 7.57 7.57
CA LYS A 79 -12.85 8.80 8.25
C LYS A 79 -13.29 8.74 9.71
#